data_AF-A0AAD4G416-F1
#
_entry.id   AF-A0AAD4G416-F1
#
_cell.length_a   1.000
_cell.length_b   1.000
_cell.length_c   1.000
_cell.angle_alpha   90.00
_cell.angle_beta   90.00
_cell.angle_gamma   90.00
#
_symmetry.space_group_name_H-M   'P 1'
#
loop_
_entity.id
_entity.type
_entity.pdbx_description
1 polymer ?
#
loop_
_entity_poly.entity_id
_entity_poly.type
_entity_poly.pdbx_seq_one_letter_code
_entity_poly.pdbx_strand_id
1 'polypeptide(L)'
;MSEQKRRNAVRDGYAQLIALIAPAGTQTIDLPSRGRPKGSGTRNNGQTKGKSGVLFRAVEYSKWLEEGNDALREEILRLEAVVSASAI
;
A
#
# COMPACT_ATOMS: atom_id res chain seq x y z
N MET A 1 11.75 23.38 11.74
CA MET A 1 11.72 22.31 10.71
C MET A 1 11.67 22.96 9.33
N SER A 2 12.53 22.56 8.38
CA SER A 2 12.50 23.11 7.00
C SER A 2 11.37 22.48 6.18
N GLU A 3 10.75 23.27 5.30
CA GLU A 3 9.73 22.80 4.35
C GLU A 3 10.27 21.66 3.46
N GLN A 4 11.55 21.68 3.11
CA GLN A 4 12.18 20.59 2.36
C GLN A 4 12.17 19.27 3.14
N LYS A 5 12.39 19.32 4.46
CA LYS A 5 12.36 18.14 5.31
C LYS A 5 10.95 17.57 5.42
N ARG A 6 9.92 18.43 5.50
CA ARG A 6 8.50 18.02 5.47
C ARG A 6 8.15 17.31 4.16
N ARG A 7 8.58 17.86 3.02
CA ARG A 7 8.33 17.25 1.69
C ARG A 7 8.99 15.88 1.53
N ASN A 8 10.22 15.73 2.03
CA ASN A 8 10.91 14.45 2.00
C ASN A 8 10.17 13.39 2.83
N ALA A 9 9.74 13.75 4.05
CA ALA A 9 8.99 12.83 4.91
C ALA A 9 7.69 12.34 4.26
N VAL A 10 6.92 13.24 3.63
CA VAL A 10 5.71 12.87 2.88
C VAL A 10 6.05 11.90 1.75
N ARG A 11 7.06 12.24 0.95
CA ARG A 11 7.50 11.42 -0.19
C ARG A 11 7.90 10.00 0.26
N ASP A 12 8.68 9.90 1.33
CA ASP A 12 9.15 8.62 1.84
C ASP A 12 7.98 7.77 2.38
N GLY A 13 6.98 8.41 3.00
CA GLY A 13 5.73 7.74 3.39
C GLY A 13 4.93 7.19 2.20
N TYR A 14 4.90 7.91 1.08
CA TYR A 14 4.28 7.39 -0.16
C TYR A 14 5.02 6.18 -0.72
N ALA A 15 6.36 6.15 -0.70
CA ALA A 15 7.13 4.98 -1.13
C ALA A 15 6.79 3.74 -0.29
N GLN A 16 6.73 3.89 1.04
CA GLN A 16 6.35 2.81 1.94
C GLN A 16 4.93 2.31 1.65
N LEU A 17 3.98 3.24 1.49
CA LEU A 17 2.59 2.90 1.20
C LEU A 17 2.45 2.14 -0.12
N ILE A 18 3.14 2.59 -1.18
CA ILE A 18 3.15 1.92 -2.48
C ILE A 18 3.70 0.50 -2.37
N ALA A 19 4.77 0.31 -1.59
CA ALA A 19 5.36 -1.00 -1.37
C ALA A 19 4.41 -1.95 -0.63
N LEU A 20 3.67 -1.46 0.36
CA LEU A 20 2.71 -2.26 1.14
C LEU A 20 1.49 -2.71 0.34
N ILE A 21 1.00 -1.87 -0.57
CA ILE A 21 -0.19 -2.17 -1.40
C ILE A 21 0.16 -2.86 -2.73
N ALA A 22 1.44 -3.06 -3.01
CA ALA A 22 1.87 -3.75 -4.23
C ALA A 22 1.55 -5.25 -4.11
N PRO A 23 0.97 -5.88 -5.15
CA PRO A 23 0.75 -7.32 -5.17
C PRO A 23 2.03 -8.10 -4.89
N ALA A 24 1.94 -9.20 -4.15
CA ALA A 24 3.08 -10.05 -3.84
C ALA A 24 3.80 -10.49 -5.12
N GLY A 25 5.12 -10.26 -5.18
CA GLY A 25 5.95 -10.57 -6.35
C GLY A 25 6.04 -9.46 -7.41
N THR A 26 5.45 -8.28 -7.19
CA THR A 26 5.61 -7.13 -8.11
C THR A 26 6.72 -6.18 -7.64
N GLN A 27 7.57 -5.73 -8.58
CA GLN A 27 8.58 -4.69 -8.33
C GLN A 27 7.87 -3.40 -7.91
N THR A 28 8.33 -2.78 -6.81
CA THR A 28 7.78 -1.53 -6.28
C THR A 28 7.85 -0.41 -7.33
N ILE A 29 6.79 0.40 -7.45
CA ILE A 29 6.79 1.55 -8.38
C ILE A 29 7.90 2.52 -7.96
N ASP A 30 8.86 2.76 -8.86
CA ASP A 30 9.95 3.70 -8.62
C ASP A 30 9.40 5.09 -8.29
N LEU A 31 9.79 5.60 -7.13
CA LEU A 31 9.44 6.95 -6.72
C LEU A 31 10.38 7.94 -7.44
N PRO A 32 9.89 9.08 -7.99
CA PRO A 32 10.75 10.01 -8.72
C PRO A 32 11.95 10.44 -7.86
N SER A 33 13.15 10.09 -8.32
CA SER A 33 14.39 10.41 -7.63
C SER A 33 14.73 11.90 -7.76
N ARG A 34 15.52 12.37 -6.80
CA ARG A 34 15.84 13.77 -6.47
C ARG A 34 16.28 14.58 -7.69
N GLY A 35 15.91 15.87 -7.64
CA GLY A 35 16.18 16.89 -8.65
C GLY A 35 17.49 16.73 -9.44
N ARG A 36 17.34 16.47 -10.74
CA ARG A 36 18.26 16.96 -11.75
C ARG A 36 17.55 18.09 -12.49
N PRO A 37 17.92 19.36 -12.31
CA PRO A 37 17.37 20.42 -13.14
C PRO A 37 18.17 20.43 -14.44
N LYS A 38 17.60 19.97 -15.56
CA LYS A 38 17.96 20.44 -16.90
C LYS A 38 16.84 20.13 -17.90
N GLY A 39 16.12 21.20 -18.26
CA GLY A 39 15.87 21.57 -19.65
C GLY A 39 14.91 20.72 -20.49
N SER A 40 13.92 21.43 -21.04
CA SER A 40 13.29 21.18 -22.34
C SER A 40 12.37 19.97 -22.45
N GLY A 41 11.07 20.28 -22.43
CA GLY A 41 10.03 19.66 -23.25
C GLY A 41 10.18 18.18 -23.56
N THR A 42 9.60 17.33 -22.73
CA THR A 42 9.06 16.07 -23.24
C THR A 42 7.83 15.70 -22.43
N ARG A 43 6.68 15.72 -23.11
CA ARG A 43 5.41 15.18 -22.64
C ARG A 43 5.54 13.65 -22.51
N ASN A 44 6.31 13.17 -21.54
CA ASN A 44 6.30 11.75 -21.20
C ASN A 44 5.14 11.49 -20.23
N ASN A 45 3.99 11.26 -20.86
CA ASN A 45 2.82 10.58 -20.33
C ASN A 45 3.20 9.14 -19.92
N GLY A 46 3.93 9.01 -18.81
CA GLY A 46 4.46 7.74 -18.31
C GLY A 46 3.99 7.45 -16.90
N GLN A 47 2.86 6.74 -16.77
CA GLN A 47 2.64 5.64 -15.83
C GLN A 47 2.90 5.85 -14.31
N THR A 48 3.01 7.07 -13.79
CA THR A 48 2.90 7.29 -12.34
C THR A 48 1.42 7.45 -12.01
N LYS A 49 0.77 6.39 -11.51
CA LYS A 49 -0.55 6.55 -10.87
C LYS A 49 -0.40 7.64 -9.80
N GLY A 50 -1.08 8.78 -9.98
CA GLY A 50 -0.84 9.98 -9.17
C GLY A 50 -1.02 9.75 -7.66
N LYS A 51 -0.54 10.68 -6.83
CA LYS A 51 -0.60 10.60 -5.36
C LYS A 51 -1.98 10.25 -4.83
N SER A 52 -3.03 10.85 -5.39
CA SER A 52 -4.42 10.54 -5.03
C SER A 52 -4.78 9.07 -5.28
N GLY A 53 -4.34 8.50 -6.40
CA GLY A 53 -4.60 7.10 -6.75
C GLY A 53 -3.90 6.10 -5.82
N VAL A 54 -2.78 6.48 -5.18
CA VAL A 54 -2.15 5.66 -4.14
C VAL A 54 -2.99 5.66 -2.87
N LEU A 55 -3.48 6.83 -2.45
CA LEU A 55 -4.33 6.95 -1.26
C LEU A 55 -5.66 6.22 -1.42
N PHE A 56 -6.33 6.33 -2.56
CA PHE A 56 -7.56 5.58 -2.82
C PHE A 56 -7.33 4.06 -2.77
N ARG A 57 -6.25 3.57 -3.40
CA ARG A 57 -5.90 2.14 -3.32
C ARG A 57 -5.57 1.69 -1.92
N ALA A 58 -4.94 2.54 -1.10
CA ALA A 58 -4.66 2.23 0.29
C ALA A 58 -5.94 2.06 1.12
N VAL A 59 -6.94 2.92 0.93
CA VAL A 59 -8.24 2.80 1.61
C VAL A 59 -8.92 1.49 1.27
N GLU A 60 -9.01 1.16 -0.03
CA GLU A 60 -9.59 -0.11 -0.48
C GLU A 60 -8.82 -1.33 0.07
N TYR A 61 -7.49 -1.25 0.09
CA TYR A 61 -6.64 -2.32 0.62
C TYR A 61 -6.84 -2.52 2.14
N SER A 62 -6.94 -1.44 2.91
CA SER A 62 -7.25 -1.51 4.34
C SER A 62 -8.59 -2.20 4.60
N LYS A 63 -9.64 -1.81 3.87
CA LYS A 63 -10.96 -2.42 3.98
C LYS A 63 -10.93 -3.91 3.65
N TRP A 64 -10.25 -4.29 2.56
CA TRP A 64 -10.09 -5.69 2.17
C TRP A 64 -9.36 -6.52 3.24
N LEU A 65 -8.33 -5.97 3.89
CA LEU A 65 -7.62 -6.63 5.00
C LEU A 65 -8.51 -6.79 6.23
N GLU A 66 -9.35 -5.81 6.54
CA GLU A 66 -10.30 -5.88 7.66
C GLU A 66 -11.32 -7.00 7.42
N GLU A 67 -11.95 -7.03 6.26
CA GLU A 67 -12.89 -8.08 5.85
C GLU A 67 -12.23 -9.47 5.88
N GLY A 68 -11.00 -9.58 5.37
CA GLY A 68 -10.22 -10.82 5.40
C GLY A 68 -9.88 -11.29 6.81
N ASN A 69 -9.53 -10.37 7.72
CA ASN A 69 -9.26 -10.71 9.12
C ASN A 69 -10.51 -11.22 9.83
N ASP A 70 -11.67 -10.61 9.60
CA ASP A 70 -12.92 -11.04 10.21
C ASP A 70 -13.34 -12.42 9.71
N ALA A 71 -13.25 -12.66 8.40
CA ALA A 71 -13.51 -13.98 7.82
C ALA A 71 -12.57 -15.07 8.38
N LEU A 72 -11.28 -14.76 8.57
CA LEU A 72 -10.33 -15.68 9.19
C LEU A 72 -10.67 -15.97 10.65
N ARG A 73 -11.13 -14.97 11.41
CA ARG A 73 -11.57 -15.18 12.80
C ARG A 73 -12.79 -16.08 12.89
N GLU A 74 -13.79 -15.87 12.03
CA GLU A 74 -14.97 -16.74 11.96
C GLU A 74 -14.59 -18.19 11.66
N GLU A 75 -13.65 -18.40 10.73
CA GLU A 75 -13.17 -19.73 10.39
C GLU A 75 -12.42 -20.38 11.55
N ILE A 76 -11.56 -19.64 12.25
CA ILE A 76 -10.88 -20.13 13.45
C ILE A 76 -11.91 -20.59 14.50
N LEU A 77 -12.91 -19.76 14.80
CA LEU A 77 -13.95 -20.10 15.78
C LEU A 77 -14.72 -21.35 15.37
N ARG A 78 -15.06 -21.49 14.09
CA ARG A 78 -15.74 -22.68 13.55
C ARG A 78 -14.88 -23.93 13.75
N LEU A 79 -13.59 -23.85 13.43
CA LEU A 79 -12.66 -24.98 13.57
C LEU A 79 -12.44 -25.36 15.05
N GLU A 80 -12.25 -24.37 15.93
CA GLU A 80 -12.12 -24.59 17.37
C GLU A 80 -13.36 -25.27 17.97
N ALA A 81 -14.55 -24.89 17.52
CA ALA A 81 -15.79 -25.54 17.94
C ALA A 81 -15.86 -27.01 17.48
N VAL A 82 -15.47 -27.31 16.23
CA VAL A 82 -15.44 -28.68 15.69
C VAL A 82 -14.43 -29.55 16.46
N VAL A 83 -13.23 -29.02 16.72
CA VAL A 83 -12.20 -29.72 17.49
C VAL A 83 -12.68 -30.00 18.92
N SER A 84 -13.28 -29.00 19.57
CA SER A 84 -13.82 -29.15 20.92
C SER A 84 -14.94 -30.18 21.00
N ALA A 85 -15.83 -30.21 20.00
CA ALA A 85 -16.91 -31.19 19.93
C ALA A 85 -16.44 -32.61 19.61
N SER A 86 -15.32 -32.77 18.90
CA SER A 86 -14.75 -34.08 18.53
C SER A 86 -13.84 -34.67 19.63
N ALA A 87 -13.57 -33.91 20.70
CA ALA A 87 -12.77 -34.34 21.84
C ALA A 87 -13.59 -34.97 22.98
N ILE A 88 -14.91 -35.16 22.78
CA ILE A 88 -15.86 -35.85 23.67
C ILE A 88 -16.22 -37.20 23.02
#